data_AF-A0AAN8IIQ8-F1
#
_entry.id   AF-A0AAN8IIQ8-F1
#
_cell.length_a   1.000
_cell.length_b   1.000
_cell.length_c   1.000
_cell.angle_alpha   90.00
_cell.angle_beta   90.00
_cell.angle_gamma   90.00
#
_symmetry.space_group_name_H-M   'P 1'
#
loop_
_entity.id
_entity.type
_entity.pdbx_description
1 polymer ?
#
loop_
_entity_poly.entity_id
_entity_poly.type
_entity_poly.pdbx_seq_one_letter_code
_entity_poly.pdbx_strand_id
1 'polypeptide(L)'
;MLSRQSKTLDEAVGEYERRYGRRPPLGFDQWYSLAVENEFVLIDEFDTLMESLEPFHGVHPSILEQRITQVLESDAHRMVVMEFANGNVTISDNMRETGEKLTNKAWLGIVPYNMTVVLNEFDEPMVSAPFEEVVQAVYTAKHHEWHTMAQKPDQTIASPIVETGEQSGWAATAHACPKDSASRQPEYSQRELITQLSFVSNITSSKDVCQNCELLQQEGILLSPKDMRLVRQLVPVWSASKPSHFHDILYPSAYYNGIRLLYELEKDLAWKDKEQVLLGWRRHGRPGE
;
A
#
# COMPACT_ATOMS: atom_id res chain seq x y z
N MET A 1 0.83 20.47 -13.68
CA MET A 1 0.08 19.24 -13.35
C MET A 1 -1.32 19.25 -13.94
N LEU A 2 -2.13 20.30 -13.75
CA LEU A 2 -3.51 20.37 -14.26
C LEU A 2 -3.62 20.58 -15.79
N SER A 3 -2.74 21.38 -16.38
CA SER A 3 -2.76 21.69 -17.81
C SER A 3 -2.37 20.52 -18.72
N ARG A 4 -1.78 19.46 -18.16
CA ARG A 4 -1.33 18.26 -18.89
C ARG A 4 -2.32 17.09 -18.82
N GLN A 5 -3.44 17.26 -18.12
CA GLN A 5 -4.41 16.17 -17.94
C GLN A 5 -5.19 15.92 -19.23
N SER A 6 -5.34 14.65 -19.57
CA SER A 6 -6.14 14.15 -20.70
C SER A 6 -7.55 14.74 -20.70
N LYS A 7 -8.05 15.11 -21.89
CA LYS A 7 -9.38 15.71 -22.10
C LYS A 7 -10.31 14.80 -22.89
N THR A 8 -9.77 13.77 -23.52
CA THR A 8 -10.55 12.74 -24.23
C THR A 8 -10.14 11.35 -23.76
N LEU A 9 -11.01 10.36 -24.01
CA LEU A 9 -10.70 8.96 -23.71
C LEU A 9 -9.44 8.49 -24.45
N ASP A 10 -9.29 8.85 -25.72
CA ASP A 10 -8.12 8.46 -26.53
C ASP A 10 -6.82 9.05 -25.97
N GLU A 11 -6.86 10.30 -25.51
CA GLU A 11 -5.71 10.92 -24.81
C GLU A 11 -5.39 10.19 -23.50
N ALA A 12 -6.40 9.85 -22.69
CA ALA A 12 -6.21 9.14 -21.43
C ALA A 12 -5.65 7.73 -21.63
N VAL A 13 -6.11 7.02 -22.67
CA VAL A 13 -5.56 5.72 -23.06
C VAL A 13 -4.10 5.87 -23.50
N GLY A 14 -3.82 6.84 -24.37
CA GLY A 14 -2.45 7.10 -24.85
C GLY A 14 -1.49 7.49 -23.73
N GLU A 15 -1.93 8.31 -22.77
CA GLU A 15 -1.14 8.70 -21.60
C GLU A 15 -0.92 7.53 -20.63
N TYR A 16 -1.94 6.68 -20.41
CA TYR A 16 -1.81 5.46 -19.61
C TYR A 16 -0.77 4.51 -20.22
N GLU A 17 -0.85 4.24 -21.52
CA GLU A 17 0.12 3.39 -22.23
C GLU A 17 1.53 3.98 -22.19
N ARG A 18 1.66 5.30 -22.40
CA ARG A 18 2.94 6.00 -22.36
C ARG A 18 3.59 5.96 -20.96
N ARG A 19 2.79 6.10 -19.89
CA ARG A 19 3.28 6.12 -18.51
C ARG A 19 3.62 4.74 -17.98
N TYR A 20 2.70 3.79 -18.17
CA TYR A 20 2.77 2.49 -17.50
C TYR A 20 3.25 1.36 -18.43
N GLY A 21 3.40 1.63 -19.73
CA GLY A 21 3.88 0.63 -20.70
C GLY A 21 2.91 -0.52 -20.94
N ARG A 22 1.63 -0.33 -20.60
CA ARG A 22 0.58 -1.36 -20.66
C ARG A 22 -0.72 -0.74 -21.15
N ARG A 23 -1.60 -1.57 -21.72
CA ARG A 23 -2.96 -1.15 -22.06
C ARG A 23 -3.79 -0.94 -20.78
N PRO A 24 -4.71 0.03 -20.77
CA PRO A 24 -5.67 0.17 -19.68
C PRO A 24 -6.52 -1.10 -19.48
N PRO A 25 -6.99 -1.38 -18.25
CA PRO A 25 -7.83 -2.54 -17.96
C PRO A 25 -9.20 -2.45 -18.65
N LEU A 26 -9.94 -3.57 -18.75
CA LEU A 26 -11.33 -3.48 -19.23
C LEU A 26 -12.17 -2.66 -18.24
N GLY A 27 -13.09 -1.87 -18.78
CA GLY A 27 -13.89 -0.90 -18.02
C GLY A 27 -13.21 0.47 -17.84
N PHE A 28 -12.02 0.68 -18.40
CA PHE A 28 -11.34 1.98 -18.34
C PHE A 28 -12.13 3.12 -19.03
N ASP A 29 -12.85 2.81 -20.10
CA ASP A 29 -13.76 3.74 -20.79
C ASP A 29 -14.94 4.17 -19.91
N GLN A 30 -15.52 3.22 -19.16
CA GLN A 30 -16.58 3.47 -18.19
C GLN A 30 -16.05 4.25 -16.99
N TRP A 31 -14.86 3.90 -16.48
CA TRP A 31 -14.17 4.65 -15.45
C TRP A 31 -13.90 6.10 -15.88
N TYR A 32 -13.39 6.31 -17.10
CA TYR A 32 -13.13 7.65 -17.64
C TYR A 32 -14.41 8.48 -17.72
N SER A 33 -15.50 7.88 -18.22
CA SER A 33 -16.80 8.54 -18.30
C SER A 33 -17.30 8.95 -16.91
N LEU A 34 -17.21 8.05 -15.92
CA LEU A 34 -17.58 8.32 -14.54
C LEU A 34 -16.69 9.42 -13.91
N ALA A 35 -15.39 9.40 -14.18
CA ALA A 35 -14.45 10.40 -13.70
C ALA A 35 -14.80 11.80 -14.23
N VAL A 36 -15.11 11.91 -15.53
CA VAL A 36 -15.54 13.18 -16.15
C VAL A 36 -16.88 13.65 -15.59
N GLU A 37 -17.85 12.76 -15.44
CA GLU A 37 -19.17 13.07 -14.85
C GLU A 37 -19.08 13.60 -13.41
N ASN A 38 -18.08 13.14 -12.65
CA ASN A 38 -17.84 13.57 -11.26
C ASN A 38 -16.80 14.70 -11.15
N GLU A 39 -16.46 15.37 -12.26
CA GLU A 39 -15.50 16.47 -12.32
C GLU A 39 -14.12 16.10 -11.74
N PHE A 40 -13.73 14.82 -11.84
CA PHE A 40 -12.44 14.36 -11.34
C PHE A 40 -11.30 14.97 -12.17
N VAL A 41 -10.39 15.65 -11.46
CA VAL A 41 -9.40 16.52 -12.10
C VAL A 41 -8.13 15.78 -12.50
N LEU A 42 -7.71 14.77 -11.74
CA LEU A 42 -6.39 14.13 -11.85
C LEU A 42 -6.45 12.80 -12.61
N ILE A 43 -7.00 12.81 -13.81
CA ILE A 43 -7.26 11.61 -14.64
C ILE A 43 -5.99 10.78 -14.88
N ASP A 44 -4.82 11.41 -15.03
CA ASP A 44 -3.59 10.69 -15.40
C ASP A 44 -2.66 10.38 -14.20
N GLU A 45 -3.04 10.74 -12.97
CA GLU A 45 -2.12 10.77 -11.82
C GLU A 45 -2.34 9.59 -10.85
N PHE A 46 -2.07 8.39 -11.34
CA PHE A 46 -2.18 7.13 -10.58
C PHE A 46 -0.84 6.43 -10.35
N ASP A 47 0.28 7.14 -10.53
CA ASP A 47 1.65 6.61 -10.48
C ASP A 47 1.90 5.76 -9.22
N THR A 48 1.52 6.25 -8.03
CA THR A 48 1.70 5.53 -6.76
C THR A 48 0.95 4.19 -6.68
N LEU A 49 -0.26 4.15 -7.23
CA LEU A 49 -1.05 2.91 -7.30
C LEU A 49 -0.40 1.93 -8.27
N MET A 50 -0.06 2.41 -9.47
CA MET A 50 0.52 1.58 -10.52
C MET A 50 1.90 1.03 -10.13
N GLU A 51 2.73 1.82 -9.44
CA GLU A 51 4.00 1.37 -8.86
C GLU A 51 3.78 0.25 -7.83
N SER A 52 2.72 0.32 -7.02
CA SER A 52 2.38 -0.72 -6.05
C SER A 52 1.84 -1.99 -6.71
N LEU A 53 1.19 -1.87 -7.87
CA LEU A 53 0.66 -3.00 -8.64
C LEU A 53 1.73 -3.72 -9.46
N GLU A 54 2.82 -3.04 -9.83
CA GLU A 54 3.83 -3.54 -10.77
C GLU A 54 4.40 -4.92 -10.40
N PRO A 55 4.77 -5.23 -9.15
CA PRO A 55 5.25 -6.58 -8.80
C PRO A 55 4.20 -7.66 -9.07
N PHE A 56 2.91 -7.38 -8.84
CA PHE A 56 1.83 -8.35 -9.01
C PHE A 56 1.55 -8.67 -10.47
N HIS A 57 1.80 -7.75 -11.40
CA HIS A 57 1.78 -8.02 -12.84
C HIS A 57 2.81 -9.06 -13.28
N GLY A 58 3.82 -9.34 -12.45
CA GLY A 58 4.83 -10.37 -12.67
C GLY A 58 4.46 -11.76 -12.14
N VAL A 59 3.34 -11.89 -11.42
CA VAL A 59 2.92 -13.14 -10.77
C VAL A 59 1.68 -13.70 -11.47
N HIS A 60 1.72 -14.98 -11.83
CA HIS A 60 0.62 -15.60 -12.57
C HIS A 60 -0.69 -15.52 -11.77
N PRO A 61 -1.84 -15.18 -12.38
CA PRO A 61 -3.10 -14.97 -11.65
C PRO A 61 -3.50 -16.13 -10.73
N SER A 62 -3.34 -17.38 -11.18
CA SER A 62 -3.67 -18.57 -10.36
C SER A 62 -2.82 -18.68 -9.09
N ILE A 63 -1.60 -18.14 -9.09
CA ILE A 63 -0.72 -18.11 -7.92
C ILE A 63 -1.18 -17.01 -6.96
N LEU A 64 -1.60 -15.85 -7.47
CA LEU A 64 -2.16 -14.78 -6.65
C LEU A 64 -3.45 -15.25 -5.96
N GLU A 65 -4.36 -15.90 -6.69
CA GLU A 65 -5.58 -16.51 -6.14
C GLU A 65 -5.25 -17.52 -5.04
N GLN A 66 -4.32 -18.44 -5.30
CA GLN A 66 -3.90 -19.42 -4.29
C GLN A 66 -3.36 -18.73 -3.03
N ARG A 67 -2.53 -17.70 -3.17
CA ARG A 67 -1.94 -16.97 -2.04
C ARG A 67 -2.99 -16.18 -1.25
N ILE A 68 -3.98 -15.60 -1.93
CA ILE A 68 -5.13 -14.96 -1.27
C ILE A 68 -5.88 -16.01 -0.43
N THR A 69 -6.21 -17.18 -0.99
CA THR A 69 -6.90 -18.25 -0.27
C THR A 69 -6.14 -18.65 1.00
N GLN A 70 -4.83 -18.89 0.90
CA GLN A 70 -4.01 -19.28 2.05
C GLN A 70 -4.01 -18.23 3.18
N VAL A 71 -3.95 -16.95 2.82
CA VAL A 71 -4.00 -15.83 3.78
C VAL A 71 -5.37 -15.76 4.46
N LEU A 72 -6.45 -15.88 3.68
CA LEU A 72 -7.81 -15.84 4.22
C LEU A 72 -8.14 -17.04 5.12
N GLU A 73 -7.66 -18.24 4.77
CA GLU A 73 -7.81 -19.44 5.62
C GLU A 73 -7.14 -19.25 6.99
N SER A 74 -6.08 -18.46 7.06
CA SER A 74 -5.33 -18.24 8.30
C SER A 74 -5.87 -17.06 9.12
N ASP A 75 -6.39 -16.01 8.48
CA ASP A 75 -6.53 -14.71 9.17
C ASP A 75 -7.66 -13.81 8.63
N ALA A 76 -8.65 -14.39 7.95
CA ALA A 76 -9.81 -13.64 7.44
C ALA A 76 -10.59 -12.86 8.52
N HIS A 77 -10.50 -13.27 9.79
CA HIS A 77 -11.17 -12.58 10.91
C HIS A 77 -10.59 -11.19 11.22
N ARG A 78 -9.39 -10.87 10.71
CA ARG A 78 -8.69 -9.59 10.90
C ARG A 78 -8.51 -8.83 9.58
N MET A 79 -9.34 -9.11 8.59
CA MET A 79 -9.29 -8.49 7.26
C MET A 79 -10.70 -8.14 6.79
N VAL A 80 -10.79 -7.14 5.91
CA VAL A 80 -12.00 -6.91 5.13
C VAL A 80 -11.86 -7.66 3.81
N VAL A 81 -12.78 -8.57 3.54
CA VAL A 81 -12.87 -9.29 2.28
C VAL A 81 -14.01 -8.72 1.47
N MET A 82 -13.70 -8.24 0.27
CA MET A 82 -14.66 -7.72 -0.68
C MET A 82 -14.68 -8.61 -1.91
N GLU A 83 -15.81 -9.21 -2.22
CA GLU A 83 -15.96 -10.04 -3.42
C GLU A 83 -16.86 -9.33 -4.42
N PHE A 84 -16.31 -9.00 -5.57
CA PHE A 84 -17.01 -8.37 -6.67
C PHE A 84 -17.54 -9.45 -7.58
N ALA A 85 -18.82 -9.37 -7.92
CA ALA A 85 -19.45 -10.24 -8.90
C ALA A 85 -20.64 -9.55 -9.56
N ASN A 86 -20.66 -9.51 -10.89
CA ASN A 86 -21.77 -8.97 -11.69
C ASN A 86 -22.20 -7.54 -11.28
N GLY A 87 -21.24 -6.63 -11.05
CA GLY A 87 -21.51 -5.25 -10.63
C GLY A 87 -22.02 -5.07 -9.19
N ASN A 88 -22.04 -6.16 -8.41
CA ASN A 88 -22.32 -6.15 -6.98
C ASN A 88 -21.06 -6.48 -6.17
N VAL A 89 -21.08 -6.12 -4.89
CA VAL A 89 -20.01 -6.44 -3.95
C VAL A 89 -20.60 -7.06 -2.67
N THR A 90 -20.02 -8.17 -2.23
CA THR A 90 -20.22 -8.72 -0.88
C THR A 90 -19.05 -8.26 -0.01
N ILE A 91 -19.34 -7.90 1.24
CA ILE A 91 -18.34 -7.45 2.20
C ILE A 91 -18.47 -8.35 3.43
N SER A 92 -17.35 -8.92 3.87
CA SER A 92 -17.26 -9.70 5.11
C SER A 92 -17.77 -8.91 6.32
N ASP A 93 -18.30 -9.61 7.33
CA ASP A 93 -18.80 -8.96 8.55
C ASP A 93 -17.68 -8.29 9.38
N ASN A 94 -16.45 -8.80 9.28
CA ASN A 94 -15.30 -8.21 9.97
C ASN A 94 -14.97 -6.84 9.39
N MET A 95 -14.87 -5.82 10.25
CA MET A 95 -14.46 -4.47 9.83
C MET A 95 -15.30 -3.91 8.66
N ARG A 96 -16.56 -4.35 8.58
CA ARG A 96 -17.46 -4.10 7.45
C ARG A 96 -17.62 -2.63 7.09
N GLU A 97 -17.61 -1.76 8.10
CA GLU A 97 -17.72 -0.30 7.92
C GLU A 97 -16.65 0.26 6.97
N THR A 98 -15.43 -0.28 7.00
CA THR A 98 -14.32 0.11 6.12
C THR A 98 -14.62 -0.22 4.67
N GLY A 99 -15.06 -1.45 4.39
CA GLY A 99 -15.49 -1.85 3.05
C GLY A 99 -16.66 -0.99 2.56
N GLU A 100 -17.66 -0.76 3.41
CA GLU A 100 -18.84 0.04 3.05
C GLU A 100 -18.47 1.48 2.69
N LYS A 101 -17.55 2.11 3.44
CA LYS A 101 -17.03 3.46 3.16
C LYS A 101 -16.27 3.55 1.85
N LEU A 102 -15.62 2.48 1.40
CA LEU A 102 -14.89 2.46 0.13
C LEU A 102 -15.82 2.20 -1.06
N THR A 103 -16.97 1.57 -0.84
CA THR A 103 -17.93 1.25 -1.90
C THR A 103 -18.96 2.34 -2.14
N ASN A 104 -19.18 2.67 -3.40
CA ASN A 104 -20.32 3.45 -3.85
C ASN A 104 -20.90 2.80 -5.12
N LYS A 105 -22.24 2.72 -5.22
CA LYS A 105 -22.97 2.18 -6.37
C LYS A 105 -22.48 2.70 -7.72
N ALA A 106 -22.01 3.95 -7.78
CA ALA A 106 -21.54 4.57 -9.01
C ALA A 106 -20.35 3.82 -9.65
N TRP A 107 -19.32 3.47 -8.86
CA TRP A 107 -18.14 2.78 -9.40
C TRP A 107 -18.26 1.24 -9.34
N LEU A 108 -19.12 0.70 -8.47
CA LEU A 108 -19.36 -0.75 -8.46
C LEU A 108 -19.92 -1.26 -9.79
N GLY A 109 -20.75 -0.45 -10.45
CA GLY A 109 -21.36 -0.80 -11.73
C GLY A 109 -20.39 -0.92 -12.90
N ILE A 110 -19.17 -0.37 -12.78
CA ILE A 110 -18.18 -0.34 -13.87
C ILE A 110 -17.09 -1.40 -13.74
N VAL A 111 -17.06 -2.18 -12.64
CA VAL A 111 -16.09 -3.27 -12.44
C VAL A 111 -16.58 -4.50 -13.21
N PRO A 112 -15.95 -4.89 -14.33
CA PRO A 112 -16.53 -5.86 -15.25
C PRO A 112 -16.16 -7.31 -14.91
N TYR A 113 -15.44 -7.56 -13.81
CA TYR A 113 -14.86 -8.85 -13.48
C TYR A 113 -15.25 -9.33 -12.09
N ASN A 114 -15.21 -10.65 -11.92
CA ASN A 114 -15.20 -11.25 -10.60
C ASN A 114 -13.81 -11.10 -10.00
N MET A 115 -13.71 -10.54 -8.79
CA MET A 115 -12.44 -10.40 -8.08
C MET A 115 -12.64 -10.41 -6.58
N THR A 116 -11.64 -10.89 -5.86
CA THR A 116 -11.54 -10.79 -4.41
C THR A 116 -10.51 -9.73 -4.07
N VAL A 117 -10.94 -8.71 -3.34
CA VAL A 117 -10.08 -7.66 -2.79
C VAL A 117 -9.98 -7.87 -1.29
N VAL A 118 -8.76 -7.96 -0.80
CA VAL A 118 -8.46 -8.11 0.63
C VAL A 118 -7.90 -6.79 1.14
N LEU A 119 -8.55 -6.19 2.12
CA LEU A 119 -8.09 -4.97 2.77
C LEU A 119 -7.56 -5.27 4.17
N ASN A 120 -6.45 -4.60 4.48
CA ASN A 120 -5.91 -4.45 5.81
C ASN A 120 -6.28 -3.05 6.34
N GLU A 121 -6.98 -3.01 7.47
CA GLU A 121 -7.35 -1.75 8.15
C GLU A 121 -6.33 -1.35 9.22
N PHE A 122 -5.40 -2.24 9.58
CA PHE A 122 -4.41 -1.95 10.60
C PHE A 122 -3.39 -0.92 10.10
N ASP A 123 -2.81 -0.18 11.05
CA ASP A 123 -1.75 0.80 10.78
C ASP A 123 -0.48 0.09 10.27
N GLU A 124 -0.26 -1.16 10.69
CA GLU A 124 0.82 -2.01 10.20
C GLU A 124 0.48 -2.67 8.85
N PRO A 125 1.24 -2.40 7.76
CA PRO A 125 1.17 -3.14 6.50
C PRO A 125 1.57 -4.60 6.68
N MET A 126 1.16 -5.43 5.72
CA MET A 126 1.20 -6.89 5.85
C MET A 126 2.17 -7.57 4.88
N VAL A 127 2.40 -7.01 3.70
CA VAL A 127 3.09 -7.73 2.62
C VAL A 127 4.57 -7.33 2.59
N SER A 128 5.45 -8.24 3.00
CA SER A 128 6.89 -8.05 2.97
C SER A 128 7.53 -9.23 2.26
N ALA A 129 7.52 -9.22 0.93
CA ALA A 129 8.11 -10.28 0.12
C ALA A 129 9.65 -10.15 0.06
N PRO A 130 10.40 -11.26 -0.08
CA PRO A 130 11.85 -11.22 -0.29
C PRO A 130 12.25 -10.37 -1.50
N PHE A 131 13.35 -9.62 -1.36
CA PHE A 131 13.84 -8.70 -2.39
C PHE A 131 13.99 -9.38 -3.77
N GLU A 132 14.60 -10.56 -3.79
CA GLU A 132 14.83 -11.29 -5.04
C GLU A 132 13.52 -11.73 -5.72
N GLU A 133 12.48 -12.09 -4.96
CA GLU A 133 11.15 -12.41 -5.51
C GLU A 133 10.52 -11.18 -6.18
N VAL A 134 10.61 -10.03 -5.52
CA VAL A 134 10.03 -8.76 -6.00
C VAL A 134 10.74 -8.29 -7.26
N VAL A 135 12.07 -8.30 -7.28
CA VAL A 135 12.88 -7.92 -8.46
C VAL A 135 12.54 -8.82 -9.65
N GLN A 136 12.44 -10.13 -9.42
CA GLN A 136 12.07 -11.06 -10.48
C GLN A 136 10.65 -10.80 -10.99
N ALA A 137 9.69 -10.53 -10.09
CA ALA A 137 8.32 -10.25 -10.47
C ALA A 137 8.23 -8.95 -11.30
N VAL A 138 8.86 -7.86 -10.85
CA VAL A 138 8.92 -6.60 -11.62
C VAL A 138 9.61 -6.79 -12.98
N TYR A 139 10.67 -7.61 -13.05
CA TYR A 139 11.30 -7.93 -14.33
C TYR A 139 10.34 -8.65 -15.28
N THR A 140 9.68 -9.71 -14.81
CA THR A 140 8.66 -10.47 -15.56
C THR A 140 7.54 -9.55 -16.04
N ALA A 141 7.07 -8.67 -15.16
CA ALA A 141 6.01 -7.71 -15.44
C ALA A 141 6.40 -6.83 -16.66
N LYS A 142 7.59 -6.24 -16.66
CA LYS A 142 8.04 -5.32 -17.72
C LYS A 142 8.30 -6.01 -19.07
N HIS A 143 8.78 -7.24 -19.04
CA HIS A 143 9.14 -7.98 -20.27
C HIS A 143 7.99 -8.81 -20.83
N HIS A 144 6.86 -8.90 -20.12
CA HIS A 144 5.73 -9.78 -20.47
C HIS A 144 6.15 -11.26 -20.63
N GLU A 145 7.23 -11.65 -19.95
CA GLU A 145 7.81 -12.98 -20.00
C GLU A 145 7.36 -13.77 -18.77
N TRP A 146 6.16 -14.36 -18.85
CA TRP A 146 5.72 -15.33 -17.85
C TRP A 146 6.66 -16.54 -17.89
N HIS A 147 7.77 -16.48 -17.17
CA HIS A 147 8.56 -17.67 -16.94
C HIS A 147 7.70 -18.60 -16.09
N THR A 148 7.55 -19.84 -16.54
CA THR A 148 7.01 -20.98 -15.77
C THR A 148 7.89 -21.34 -14.56
N MET A 149 8.69 -20.41 -14.06
CA MET A 149 9.24 -20.43 -12.70
C MET A 149 8.20 -19.85 -11.72
N ALA A 150 6.95 -20.31 -11.83
CA ALA A 150 6.11 -20.38 -10.64
C ALA A 150 6.81 -21.40 -9.74
N GLN A 151 7.70 -20.93 -8.86
CA GLN A 151 8.11 -21.73 -7.71
C GLN A 151 6.82 -22.26 -7.12
N LYS A 152 6.64 -23.59 -7.15
CA LYS A 152 5.54 -24.21 -6.42
C LYS A 152 5.65 -23.64 -5.00
N PRO A 153 4.61 -22.98 -4.48
CA PRO A 153 4.64 -22.53 -3.11
C PRO A 153 5.03 -23.73 -2.25
N ASP A 154 5.97 -23.54 -1.35
CA ASP A 154 6.36 -24.61 -0.43
C ASP A 154 5.12 -24.99 0.38
N GLN A 155 4.50 -26.11 0.00
CA GLN A 155 3.25 -26.60 0.59
C GLN A 155 3.43 -27.02 2.05
N THR A 156 4.64 -26.88 2.60
CA THR A 156 4.97 -27.20 4.00
C THR A 156 4.85 -26.03 4.96
N ILE A 157 4.58 -24.81 4.48
CA ILE A 157 4.38 -23.65 5.37
C ILE A 157 2.96 -23.70 5.96
N ALA A 158 2.86 -24.03 7.26
CA ALA A 158 1.60 -24.22 7.98
C ALA A 158 0.74 -22.96 8.12
N SER A 159 1.33 -21.76 7.99
CA SER A 159 0.63 -20.47 7.88
C SER A 159 1.48 -19.50 7.07
N PRO A 160 0.94 -18.84 6.04
CA PRO A 160 1.67 -17.81 5.28
C PRO A 160 1.95 -16.55 6.10
N ILE A 161 1.39 -16.44 7.30
CA ILE A 161 1.45 -15.26 8.17
C ILE A 161 2.40 -15.51 9.33
N VAL A 162 3.30 -14.54 9.53
CA VAL A 162 4.27 -14.53 10.62
C VAL A 162 3.91 -13.39 11.57
N GLU A 163 3.53 -13.72 12.80
CA GLU A 163 3.29 -12.74 13.86
C GLU A 163 4.63 -12.22 14.39
N THR A 164 4.81 -10.90 14.27
CA THR A 164 6.06 -10.20 14.63
C THR A 164 5.79 -8.92 15.42
N GLY A 165 4.57 -8.79 15.96
CA GLY A 165 4.22 -7.76 16.93
C GLY A 165 5.15 -7.80 18.14
N GLU A 166 5.40 -6.61 18.70
CA GLU A 166 6.31 -6.33 19.82
C GLU A 166 7.80 -6.67 19.55
N GLN A 167 8.12 -7.28 18.41
CA GLN A 167 9.48 -7.59 17.99
C GLN A 167 10.06 -6.47 17.10
N SER A 168 11.35 -6.54 16.80
CA SER A 168 11.97 -5.57 15.89
C SER A 168 11.39 -5.69 14.48
N GLY A 169 10.61 -4.68 14.07
CA GLY A 169 10.04 -4.60 12.72
C GLY A 169 11.09 -4.53 11.63
N TRP A 170 12.22 -3.90 11.93
CA TRP A 170 13.41 -3.92 11.09
C TRP A 170 13.94 -5.32 10.83
N ALA A 171 14.23 -6.08 11.88
CA ALA A 171 14.74 -7.44 11.74
C ALA A 171 13.72 -8.35 11.04
N ALA A 172 12.43 -8.14 11.32
CA ALA A 172 11.34 -8.92 10.76
C ALA A 172 11.14 -8.72 9.25
N THR A 173 11.54 -7.56 8.71
CA THR A 173 11.28 -7.12 7.32
C THR A 173 12.55 -6.90 6.49
N ALA A 174 13.74 -7.03 7.08
CA ALA A 174 15.00 -6.83 6.38
C ALA A 174 15.17 -7.72 5.14
N HIS A 175 14.50 -8.87 5.01
CA HIS A 175 14.53 -9.72 3.80
C HIS A 175 13.94 -9.06 2.55
N ALA A 176 13.15 -8.01 2.70
CA ALA A 176 12.63 -7.23 1.57
C ALA A 176 13.67 -6.27 0.96
N CYS A 177 14.85 -6.14 1.57
CA CYS A 177 15.93 -5.28 1.09
C CYS A 177 17.05 -6.06 0.37
N PRO A 178 17.75 -5.43 -0.59
CA PRO A 178 18.93 -6.02 -1.24
C PRO A 178 19.98 -6.48 -0.24
N LYS A 179 20.64 -7.63 -0.47
CA LYS A 179 21.62 -8.21 0.46
C LYS A 179 22.80 -7.27 0.81
N ASP A 180 23.18 -6.42 -0.11
CA ASP A 180 24.25 -5.42 0.00
C ASP A 180 23.78 -4.08 0.57
N SER A 181 22.47 -3.89 0.76
CA SER A 181 21.90 -2.66 1.30
C SER A 181 22.32 -2.43 2.76
N ALA A 182 22.32 -1.17 3.18
CA ALA A 182 22.69 -0.78 4.54
C ALA A 182 21.82 -1.53 5.57
N SER A 183 20.55 -1.77 5.25
CA SER A 183 19.60 -2.41 6.16
C SER A 183 19.81 -3.89 6.42
N ARG A 184 20.62 -4.53 5.58
CA ARG A 184 21.08 -5.91 5.77
C ARG A 184 22.41 -6.00 6.51
N GLN A 185 23.05 -4.86 6.81
CA GLN A 185 24.37 -4.82 7.42
C GLN A 185 24.26 -4.52 8.92
N PRO A 186 24.72 -5.42 9.81
CA PRO A 186 24.54 -5.27 11.26
C PRO A 186 25.24 -4.04 11.83
N GLU A 187 26.37 -3.64 11.24
CA GLU A 187 27.17 -2.49 11.65
C GLU A 187 26.43 -1.14 11.53
N TYR A 188 25.43 -1.04 10.64
CA TYR A 188 24.75 0.22 10.35
C TYR A 188 23.59 0.55 11.30
N SER A 189 23.06 -0.45 12.01
CA SER A 189 22.04 -0.27 13.07
C SER A 189 22.52 0.56 14.27
N GLN A 190 23.83 0.79 14.39
CA GLN A 190 24.47 1.51 15.49
C GLN A 190 24.91 2.94 15.13
N ARG A 191 24.61 3.44 13.93
CA ARG A 191 24.96 4.82 13.57
C ARG A 191 24.19 5.83 14.45
N GLU A 192 24.90 6.84 14.92
CA GLU A 192 24.32 7.95 15.68
C GLU A 192 23.26 8.67 14.84
N LEU A 193 22.15 9.03 15.48
CA LEU A 193 21.12 9.90 14.90
C LEU A 193 21.79 11.16 14.32
N ILE A 194 21.46 11.49 13.07
CA ILE A 194 21.86 12.75 12.48
C ILE A 194 21.20 13.87 13.31
N THR A 195 21.99 14.50 14.18
CA THR A 195 21.53 15.60 15.05
C THR A 195 21.48 16.93 14.31
N GLN A 196 22.05 17.01 13.11
CA GLN A 196 22.04 18.20 12.28
C GLN A 196 20.81 18.20 11.35
N LEU A 197 19.93 19.17 11.55
CA LEU A 197 18.81 19.42 10.65
C LEU A 197 19.34 19.78 9.27
N SER A 198 19.08 18.94 8.29
CA SER A 198 19.36 19.20 6.87
C SER A 198 18.07 19.13 6.07
N PHE A 199 18.00 19.91 5.00
CA PHE A 199 16.85 19.85 4.10
C PHE A 199 16.89 18.56 3.29
N VAL A 200 15.73 17.87 3.23
CA VAL A 200 15.56 16.72 2.34
C VAL A 200 15.65 17.19 0.90
N SER A 201 16.72 16.81 0.21
CA SER A 201 16.94 17.16 -1.21
C SER A 201 16.30 16.15 -2.17
N ASN A 202 16.12 14.91 -1.73
CA ASN A 202 15.49 13.83 -2.49
C ASN A 202 14.57 13.00 -1.59
N ILE A 203 13.26 13.20 -1.76
CA ILE A 203 12.23 12.55 -0.93
C ILE A 203 12.19 11.03 -1.15
N THR A 204 12.40 10.57 -2.38
CA THR A 204 12.40 9.13 -2.70
C THR A 204 13.56 8.45 -1.98
N SER A 205 14.76 9.01 -2.08
CA SER A 205 15.93 8.46 -1.40
C SER A 205 15.82 8.55 0.11
N SER A 206 15.23 9.61 0.68
CA SER A 206 15.15 9.78 2.13
C SER A 206 14.14 8.85 2.81
N LYS A 207 13.18 8.32 2.06
CA LYS A 207 12.17 7.37 2.55
C LYS A 207 12.55 5.91 2.32
N ASP A 208 13.66 5.65 1.64
CA ASP A 208 14.10 4.29 1.33
C ASP A 208 14.66 3.60 2.58
N VAL A 209 13.86 2.73 3.18
CA VAL A 209 14.21 1.95 4.37
C VAL A 209 15.45 1.10 4.14
N CYS A 210 15.73 0.64 2.91
CA CYS A 210 16.89 -0.20 2.63
C CYS A 210 18.21 0.59 2.61
N GLN A 211 18.16 1.91 2.38
CA GLN A 211 19.34 2.77 2.29
C GLN A 211 19.59 3.58 3.58
N ASN A 212 18.54 3.86 4.36
CA ASN A 212 18.59 4.77 5.50
C ASN A 212 18.31 4.02 6.82
N CYS A 213 19.36 3.51 7.46
CA CYS A 213 19.24 2.75 8.72
C CYS A 213 18.79 3.57 9.91
N GLU A 214 18.98 4.89 9.87
CA GLU A 214 18.48 5.82 10.88
C GLU A 214 16.95 5.80 11.01
N LEU A 215 16.22 5.38 9.97
CA LEU A 215 14.76 5.22 10.02
C LEU A 215 14.35 4.20 11.09
N LEU A 216 15.23 3.23 11.42
CA LEU A 216 15.03 2.34 12.56
C LEU A 216 14.77 3.11 13.87
N GLN A 217 15.39 4.27 14.08
CA GLN A 217 15.23 5.01 15.35
C GLN A 217 14.13 6.08 15.27
N GLN A 218 13.61 6.35 14.07
CA GLN A 218 12.63 7.40 13.81
C GLN A 218 11.21 6.85 13.62
N GLU A 219 11.08 5.62 13.12
CA GLU A 219 9.81 5.03 12.74
C GLU A 219 9.39 3.93 13.72
N GLY A 220 8.25 4.11 14.38
CA GLY A 220 7.72 3.16 15.38
C GLY A 220 7.50 1.76 14.82
N ILE A 221 7.09 1.66 13.56
CA ILE A 221 6.90 0.40 12.85
C ILE A 221 8.19 -0.41 12.67
N LEU A 222 9.34 0.25 12.60
CA LEU A 222 10.64 -0.42 12.45
C LEU A 222 11.24 -0.80 13.82
N LEU A 223 10.87 -0.07 14.88
CA LEU A 223 11.31 -0.32 16.25
C LEU A 223 10.66 -1.54 16.89
N SER A 224 9.35 -1.45 17.15
CA SER A 224 8.57 -2.45 17.86
C SER A 224 7.08 -2.15 17.62
N PRO A 225 6.55 -2.51 16.44
CA PRO A 225 5.14 -2.33 16.13
C PRO A 225 4.29 -3.23 17.02
N LYS A 226 3.10 -2.79 17.38
CA LYS A 226 2.28 -3.52 18.35
C LYS A 226 1.71 -4.80 17.75
N ASP A 227 1.05 -4.69 16.60
CA ASP A 227 0.20 -5.74 16.05
C ASP A 227 0.64 -6.19 14.64
N MET A 228 1.96 -6.24 14.40
CA MET A 228 2.52 -6.56 13.09
C MET A 228 2.39 -8.04 12.71
N ARG A 229 1.73 -8.29 11.58
CA ARG A 229 1.57 -9.60 10.95
C ARG A 229 2.09 -9.53 9.53
N LEU A 230 3.00 -10.42 9.16
CA LEU A 230 3.69 -10.35 7.89
C LEU A 230 3.39 -11.55 7.01
N VAL A 231 3.16 -11.29 5.73
CA VAL A 231 3.15 -12.29 4.66
C VAL A 231 4.43 -12.15 3.86
N ARG A 232 5.25 -13.20 3.84
CA ARG A 232 6.58 -13.22 3.20
C ARG A 232 6.55 -13.69 1.74
N GLN A 233 5.54 -13.28 1.01
CA GLN A 233 5.33 -13.58 -0.41
C GLN A 233 4.44 -12.50 -1.03
N LEU A 234 4.49 -12.31 -2.35
CA LEU A 234 3.61 -11.33 -3.01
C LEU A 234 2.15 -11.80 -2.99
N VAL A 235 1.34 -11.18 -2.12
CA VAL A 235 -0.12 -11.33 -2.03
C VAL A 235 -0.76 -9.95 -2.17
N PRO A 236 -1.79 -9.75 -3.00
CA PRO A 236 -2.37 -8.43 -3.23
C PRO A 236 -3.29 -8.07 -2.07
N VAL A 237 -2.70 -7.59 -0.98
CA VAL A 237 -3.41 -7.01 0.17
C VAL A 237 -3.34 -5.50 0.05
N TRP A 238 -4.48 -4.84 0.24
CA TRP A 238 -4.58 -3.39 0.16
C TRP A 238 -4.45 -2.78 1.56
N SER A 239 -3.54 -1.83 1.73
CA SER A 239 -3.29 -1.12 3.00
C SER A 239 -3.35 0.39 2.80
N ALA A 240 -3.71 1.14 3.84
CA ALA A 240 -3.83 2.61 3.75
C ALA A 240 -2.46 3.31 3.70
N SER A 241 -1.41 2.65 4.20
CA SER A 241 -0.05 3.17 4.21
C SER A 241 0.98 2.03 4.21
N LYS A 242 2.21 2.32 3.77
CA LYS A 242 3.34 1.39 3.83
C LYS A 242 4.69 2.10 3.76
N PRO A 243 5.75 1.59 4.45
CA PRO A 243 7.14 1.95 4.16
C PRO A 243 7.62 1.38 2.81
N SER A 244 8.78 1.84 2.32
CA SER A 244 9.26 1.56 0.95
C SER A 244 9.52 0.08 0.65
N HIS A 245 9.87 -0.73 1.65
CA HIS A 245 10.19 -2.16 1.52
C HIS A 245 8.98 -3.07 1.75
N PHE A 246 7.79 -2.50 1.92
CA PHE A 246 6.53 -3.22 1.94
C PHE A 246 5.85 -3.17 0.57
N HIS A 247 5.04 -4.19 0.28
CA HIS A 247 4.50 -4.47 -1.05
C HIS A 247 2.98 -4.45 -1.09
N ASP A 248 2.33 -4.01 -0.02
CA ASP A 248 0.89 -3.78 0.03
C ASP A 248 0.46 -2.82 -1.10
N ILE A 249 -0.76 -2.98 -1.59
CA ILE A 249 -1.33 -2.08 -2.59
C ILE A 249 -1.97 -0.90 -1.83
N LEU A 250 -1.58 0.33 -2.16
CA LEU A 250 -2.11 1.48 -1.45
C LEU A 250 -3.55 1.79 -1.87
N TYR A 251 -4.44 1.95 -0.90
CA TYR A 251 -5.77 2.53 -1.11
C TYR A 251 -5.95 3.81 -0.29
N PRO A 252 -6.77 4.77 -0.74
CA PRO A 252 -7.12 5.93 0.07
C PRO A 252 -7.86 5.48 1.34
N SER A 253 -7.37 5.88 2.50
CA SER A 253 -7.97 5.52 3.78
C SER A 253 -9.49 5.75 3.81
N ALA A 254 -10.25 4.78 4.33
CA ALA A 254 -11.70 4.88 4.47
C ALA A 254 -12.14 6.09 5.32
N TYR A 255 -11.25 6.64 6.15
CA TYR A 255 -11.50 7.84 6.94
C TYR A 255 -11.75 9.10 6.10
N TYR A 256 -11.28 9.17 4.84
CA TYR A 256 -11.60 10.30 3.95
C TYR A 256 -13.09 10.43 3.64
N ASN A 257 -13.83 9.31 3.67
CA ASN A 257 -15.29 9.30 3.50
C ASN A 257 -16.06 9.41 4.83
N GLY A 258 -15.34 9.50 5.96
CA GLY A 258 -15.94 9.62 7.29
C GLY A 258 -16.17 11.08 7.70
N ILE A 259 -17.42 11.47 7.93
CA ILE A 259 -17.84 12.81 8.39
C ILE A 259 -17.20 13.24 9.73
N ARG A 260 -16.66 12.29 10.51
CA ARG A 260 -16.35 12.43 11.93
C ARG A 260 -15.11 13.28 12.27
N LEU A 261 -14.33 13.71 11.28
CA LEU A 261 -13.06 14.43 11.46
C LEU A 261 -12.93 15.71 10.62
N LEU A 262 -14.06 16.26 10.15
CA LEU A 262 -14.02 17.49 9.37
C LEU A 262 -13.51 18.64 10.24
N TYR A 263 -12.44 19.27 9.78
CA TYR A 263 -11.87 20.45 10.40
C TYR A 263 -12.89 21.60 10.38
N GLU A 264 -13.21 22.13 11.55
CA GLU A 264 -14.13 23.26 11.70
C GLU A 264 -13.31 24.55 11.83
N LEU A 265 -13.18 25.28 10.72
CA LEU A 265 -12.42 26.54 10.67
C LEU A 265 -12.89 27.55 11.72
N GLU A 266 -14.18 27.57 12.04
CA GLU A 266 -14.78 28.47 13.04
C GLU A 266 -14.30 28.20 14.48
N LYS A 267 -13.85 26.97 14.76
CA LYS A 267 -13.30 26.58 16.06
C LYS A 267 -11.78 26.79 16.15
N ASP A 268 -11.12 27.15 15.05
CA ASP A 268 -9.68 27.38 15.04
C ASP A 268 -9.33 28.81 15.46
N LEU A 269 -8.20 28.95 16.14
CA LEU A 269 -7.64 30.25 16.47
C LEU A 269 -7.10 30.91 15.20
N ALA A 270 -7.37 32.20 15.03
CA ALA A 270 -6.74 32.98 13.97
C ALA A 270 -5.22 32.85 14.08
N TRP A 271 -4.52 32.82 12.95
CA TRP A 271 -3.08 32.58 12.89
C TRP A 271 -2.26 33.45 13.87
N LYS A 272 -2.62 34.73 13.98
CA LYS A 272 -1.98 35.71 14.89
C LYS A 272 -2.16 35.42 16.38
N ASP A 273 -3.19 34.64 16.73
CA ASP A 273 -3.57 34.33 18.11
C ASP A 273 -3.08 32.91 18.50
N LYS A 274 -2.45 32.17 17.58
CA LYS A 274 -1.79 30.89 17.88
C LYS A 274 -0.51 31.15 18.68
N GLU A 275 -0.30 30.37 19.74
CA GLU A 275 0.93 30.44 20.54
C GLU A 275 2.15 30.11 19.67
N GLN A 276 3.23 30.88 19.83
CA GLN A 276 4.50 30.63 19.15
C GLN A 276 5.31 29.55 19.86
N VAL A 277 4.79 28.33 19.83
CA VAL A 277 5.55 27.12 20.17
C VAL A 277 6.29 26.62 18.94
N LEU A 278 7.59 26.36 19.08
CA LEU A 278 8.45 25.92 17.97
C LEU A 278 8.00 24.56 17.37
N LEU A 279 7.44 23.70 18.23
CA LEU A 279 6.81 22.43 17.86
C LEU A 279 5.73 22.10 18.91
N GLY A 280 4.50 21.87 18.45
CA GLY A 280 3.44 21.31 19.27
C GLY A 280 3.23 19.84 18.92
N TRP A 281 3.57 18.91 19.82
CA TRP A 281 3.27 17.49 19.66
C TRP A 281 2.49 16.99 20.88
N ARG A 282 1.34 16.37 20.63
CA ARG A 282 0.54 15.68 21.64
C ARG A 282 0.29 14.26 21.15
N ARG A 283 0.75 13.28 21.93
CA ARG A 283 0.42 11.87 21.75
C ARG A 283 -0.53 11.45 22.86
N HIS A 284 -1.55 10.67 22.53
CA HIS A 284 -2.29 9.94 23.55
C HIS A 284 -1.45 8.72 23.96
N GLY A 285 -0.70 8.85 25.06
CA GLY A 285 -0.03 7.71 25.69
C GLY A 285 -1.00 7.02 26.65
N ARG A 286 -1.15 5.70 26.56
CA ARG A 286 -1.72 4.95 27.70
C ARG A 286 -0.73 5.05 28.86
N PRO A 287 -1.17 5.36 30.09
CA PRO A 287 -0.28 5.32 31.24
C PRO A 287 0.08 3.86 31.55
N GLY A 288 1.37 3.54 31.47
CA GLY A 288 1.97 2.33 32.06
C GLY A 288 1.89 1.05 31.24
N GLU A 289 2.80 0.90 30.27
CA GLU A 289 3.47 -0.35 29.89
C GLU A 289 4.94 -0.02 29.60
#